data_AF-A0A9D8QAY6-F1
#
_entry.id   AF-A0A9D8QAY6-F1
#
_cell.length_a   1.000
_cell.length_b   1.000
_cell.length_c   1.000
_cell.angle_alpha   90.00
_cell.angle_beta   90.00
_cell.angle_gamma   90.00
#
_symmetry.space_group_name_H-M   'P 1'
#
loop_
_entity.id
_entity.type
_entity.pdbx_description
1 polymer ?
#
loop_
_entity_poly.entity_id
_entity_poly.type
_entity_poly.pdbx_seq_one_letter_code
_entity_poly.pdbx_strand_id
1 'polypeptide(L)' 'MIRSPLMTVMTDAVMKASRSLKRDFGEVENLQVLAKGPGDFVSKADHKAEQILREFFDFDT' A
#
# COMPACT_ATOMS: atom_id res chain seq x y z
N MET A 1 -21.20 -7.73 -14.21
CA MET A 1 -20.73 -8.67 -13.18
C MET A 1 -21.32 -8.23 -11.86
N ILE A 2 -22.15 -9.05 -11.21
CA ILE A 2 -22.66 -8.74 -9.88
C ILE A 2 -21.50 -8.96 -8.91
N ARG A 3 -21.06 -7.89 -8.25
CA ARG A 3 -19.98 -7.94 -7.26
C ARG A 3 -20.63 -7.83 -5.88
N SER A 4 -20.29 -8.73 -4.96
CA SER A 4 -20.81 -8.63 -3.59
C SER A 4 -20.38 -7.31 -2.96
N PRO A 5 -21.16 -6.73 -2.04
CA PRO A 5 -20.78 -5.49 -1.35
C PRO A 5 -19.38 -5.58 -0.74
N LEU A 6 -19.05 -6.73 -0.11
CA LEU A 6 -17.72 -7.01 0.42
C LEU A 6 -16.63 -6.95 -0.66
N MET A 7 -16.84 -7.59 -1.82
CA MET A 7 -15.87 -7.57 -2.91
C MET A 7 -15.63 -6.17 -3.48
N THR A 8 -16.65 -5.31 -3.49
CA THR A 8 -16.49 -3.91 -3.88
C THR A 8 -15.56 -3.19 -2.89
N VAL A 9 -15.84 -3.29 -1.59
CA VAL A 9 -15.00 -2.69 -0.53
C VAL A 9 -13.56 -3.20 -0.59
N MET A 10 -13.36 -4.52 -0.75
CA MET A 10 -12.02 -5.10 -0.88
C MET A 10 -11.27 -4.59 -2.10
N THR A 11 -11.97 -4.45 -3.23
CA THR A 11 -11.35 -3.93 -4.46
C THR A 11 -10.90 -2.48 -4.25
N ASP A 12 -11.75 -1.64 -3.66
CA ASP A 12 -11.46 -0.23 -3.44
C ASP A 12 -10.28 -0.04 -2.47
N ALA A 13 -10.23 -0.84 -1.40
CA ALA A 13 -9.12 -0.87 -0.44
C ALA A 13 -7.78 -1.17 -1.14
N VAL A 14 -7.73 -2.25 -1.93
CA VAL A 14 -6.52 -2.66 -2.66
C VAL A 14 -6.12 -1.62 -3.71
N MET A 15 -7.08 -1.02 -4.40
CA MET A 15 -6.81 0.02 -5.40
C MET A 15 -6.19 1.26 -4.75
N LYS A 16 -6.62 1.63 -3.54
CA LYS A 16 -6.05 2.74 -2.77
C LYS A 16 -4.60 2.43 -2.35
N ALA A 17 -4.35 1.26 -1.77
CA ALA A 17 -3.00 0.83 -1.37
C ALA A 17 -2.05 0.76 -2.57
N SER A 18 -2.51 0.20 -3.70
CA SER A 18 -1.72 0.04 -4.93
C SER A 18 -1.24 1.37 -5.51
N ARG A 19 -2.03 2.44 -5.39
CA ARG A 19 -1.62 3.79 -5.83
C ARG A 19 -0.45 4.32 -5.02
N SER A 20 -0.46 4.12 -3.71
CA SER A 20 0.67 4.50 -2.85
C SER A 20 1.93 3.71 -3.23
N LEU A 21 1.79 2.39 -3.36
CA LEU A 21 2.91 1.51 -3.70
C LEU A 21 3.55 1.88 -5.04
N LYS A 22 2.74 2.15 -6.08
CA LYS A 22 3.23 2.56 -7.39
C LYS A 22 4.01 3.88 -7.35
N ARG A 23 3.55 4.84 -6.56
CA ARG A 23 4.24 6.12 -6.38
C ARG A 23 5.58 5.93 -5.67
N ASP A 24 5.56 5.20 -4.57
CA ASP A 24 6.76 4.94 -3.78
C ASP A 24 7.78 4.16 -4.65
N PHE A 25 7.34 3.20 -5.46
CA PHE A 25 8.23 2.46 -6.39
C PHE A 25 8.84 3.36 -7.46
N GLY A 26 8.12 4.36 -7.98
CA GLY A 26 8.69 5.35 -8.89
C GLY A 26 9.79 6.22 -8.26
N GLU A 27 9.81 6.33 -6.93
CA GLU A 27 10.80 7.08 -6.17
C GLU A 27 11.98 6.19 -5.69
N VAL A 28 11.95 4.87 -5.95
CA VAL A 28 12.94 3.90 -5.43
C VAL A 28 14.35 4.15 -5.95
N GLU A 29 14.48 4.65 -7.18
CA GLU A 29 15.77 5.00 -7.77
C GLU A 29 16.47 6.13 -6.99
N ASN A 30 15.70 7.04 -6.38
CA ASN A 30 16.23 8.11 -5.53
C ASN A 30 16.76 7.58 -4.19
N LEU A 31 16.34 6.38 -3.77
CA LEU A 31 16.80 5.74 -2.53
C LEU A 31 18.11 4.97 -2.72
N GLN A 32 18.54 4.71 -3.95
CA GLN A 32 19.80 4.00 -4.24
C GLN A 32 21.06 4.77 -3.80
N VAL A 33 20.93 6.09 -3.58
CA VAL A 33 22.03 6.96 -3.12
C VAL A 33 22.14 7.02 -1.59
N LEU A 34 21.13 6.55 -0.86
CA LEU A 34 21.07 6.57 0.60
C LEU A 34 21.54 5.23 1.19
N ALA A 35 22.34 5.29 2.26
CA ALA A 35 23.00 4.13 2.89
C ALA A 35 22.05 3.00 3.37
N LYS A 36 20.74 3.26 3.51
CA LYS A 36 19.71 2.28 3.88
C LYS A 36 19.16 1.47 2.69
N GLY A 37 19.41 1.92 1.45
CA GLY A 37 19.18 1.16 0.22
C GLY A 37 17.74 0.68 -0.05
N PRO A 38 17.57 -0.32 -0.93
CA PRO A 38 16.27 -0.87 -1.34
C PRO A 38 15.49 -1.59 -0.23
N GLY A 39 16.16 -2.06 0.84
CA GLY A 39 15.50 -2.75 1.95
C GLY A 39 14.56 -1.82 2.74
N ASP A 40 14.97 -0.58 2.97
CA ASP A 40 14.16 0.44 3.67
C ASP A 40 12.94 0.88 2.83
N PHE A 41 13.05 0.79 1.50
CA PHE A 41 11.93 0.99 0.60
C PHE A 41 10.84 -0.08 0.81
N VAL A 42 11.24 -1.35 0.81
CA VAL A 42 10.30 -2.48 0.94
C VAL A 42 9.55 -2.40 2.28
N SER A 43 10.25 -2.17 3.40
CA SER A 43 9.61 -2.05 4.72
C SER A 43 8.65 -0.87 4.81
N LYS A 44 9.01 0.30 4.27
CA LYS A 44 8.13 1.49 4.27
C LYS A 44 6.89 1.29 3.41
N ALA A 45 7.06 0.69 2.24
CA ALA A 45 5.96 0.39 1.33
C ALA A 45 4.97 -0.60 1.95
N ASP A 46 5.49 -1.64 2.62
CA ASP A 46 4.69 -2.65 3.33
C ASP A 46 3.86 -2.04 4.47
N HIS A 47 4.51 -1.31 5.40
CA HIS A 47 3.81 -0.66 6.52
C HIS A 47 2.72 0.31 6.06
N LYS A 48 2.97 1.04 4.97
CA LYS A 48 2.00 1.99 4.43
C LYS A 48 0.82 1.30 3.75
N ALA A 49 1.06 0.21 3.03
CA ALA A 49 0.00 -0.62 2.48
C ALA A 49 -0.85 -1.23 3.61
N GLU A 50 -0.20 -1.74 4.65
CA GLU A 50 -0.87 -2.28 5.84
C GLU A 50 -1.74 -1.21 6.51
N GLN A 51 -1.21 -0.01 6.75
CA GLN A 51 -1.96 1.09 7.34
C GLN A 51 -3.21 1.42 6.50
N ILE A 52 -3.07 1.58 5.18
CA ILE A 52 -4.19 1.89 4.28
C ILE A 52 -5.27 0.81 4.34
N LEU A 53 -4.88 -0.46 4.37
CA LEU A 53 -5.83 -1.57 4.46
C LEU A 53 -6.52 -1.62 5.82
N ARG A 54 -5.79 -1.39 6.92
CA ARG A 54 -6.35 -1.34 8.27
C ARG A 54 -7.36 -0.21 8.42
N GLU A 55 -7.05 0.99 7.94
CA GLU A 55 -7.98 2.13 7.89
C GLU A 55 -9.23 1.83 7.04
N PHE A 56 -9.11 1.01 5.99
CA PHE A 56 -10.25 0.72 5.11
C PHE A 56 -11.21 -0.32 5.68
N PHE A 57 -10.68 -1.22 6.53
CA PHE A 57 -11.45 -2.30 7.14
C PHE A 57 -11.77 -2.07 8.63
N ASP A 58 -11.33 -0.95 9.22
CA ASP A 58 -11.57 -0.50 10.61
C ASP A 58 -11.75 -1.67 11.60
N PHE A 59 -10.65 -2.33 11.93
CA PHE A 59 -10.55 -3.30 13.03
C PHE A 59 -10.31 -2.59 14.38
N ASP A 60 -11.02 -1.49 14.66
CA ASP A 60 -10.94 -0.78 15.95
C ASP A 60 -12.03 -1.29 16.93
N THR A 61 -12.10 -2.62 17.05
CA THR A 61 -12.74 -3.36 18.15
C THR A 61 -11.72 -4.24 18.85
#